data_AF-A0A5Q4F3B9-F1
#
_entry.id   AF-A0A5Q4F3B9-F1
#
_cell.length_a   1.000
_cell.length_b   1.000
_cell.length_c   1.000
_cell.angle_alpha   90.00
_cell.angle_beta   90.00
_cell.angle_gamma   90.00
#
_symmetry.space_group_name_H-M   'P 1'
#
loop_
_entity.id
_entity.type
_entity.pdbx_description
1 polymer ?
#
loop_
_entity_poly.entity_id
_entity_poly.type
_entity_poly.pdbx_seq_one_letter_code
_entity_poly.pdbx_strand_id
1 'polypeptide(L)' 'MKYFALTGLAGYIAPRHLQAIQATGNQLIAAVDPNDSVGIIDSFFP' A
#
# COMPACT_ATOMS: atom_id res chain seq x y z
N MET A 1 -1.19 16.32 -1.63
CA MET A 1 -0.76 15.54 -0.45
C MET A 1 -1.98 15.10 0.33
N LYS A 2 -2.30 13.80 0.29
CA LYS A 2 -3.32 13.16 1.10
C LYS A 2 -2.72 11.91 1.76
N TYR A 3 -3.29 11.56 2.92
CA TYR A 3 -2.91 10.37 3.67
C TYR A 3 -3.92 9.25 3.40
N PHE A 4 -3.42 8.06 3.10
CA PHE A 4 -4.20 6.85 2.83
C PHE A 4 -3.90 5.77 3.86
N ALA A 5 -4.90 4.94 4.11
CA ALA A 5 -4.73 3.63 4.74
C ALA A 5 -5.23 2.55 3.78
N LEU A 6 -4.60 1.37 3.80
CA LEU A 6 -4.95 0.25 2.92
C LEU A 6 -5.35 -0.99 3.73
N THR A 7 -6.51 -1.57 3.42
CA THR A 7 -6.94 -2.88 3.94
C THR A 7 -6.82 -3.92 2.84
N GLY A 8 -6.26 -5.10 3.13
CA GLY A 8 -6.06 -6.14 2.13
C GLY A 8 -4.72 -6.02 1.37
N LEU A 9 -3.64 -5.63 2.06
CA LEU A 9 -2.32 -5.39 1.47
C LEU A 9 -1.67 -6.65 0.87
N ALA A 10 -1.96 -7.84 1.39
CA ALA A 10 -1.46 -9.11 0.84
C ALA A 10 -2.29 -9.57 -0.38
N GLY A 11 -3.34 -8.84 -0.74
CA GLY A 11 -4.22 -9.17 -1.86
C GLY A 11 -3.56 -8.96 -3.22
N TYR A 12 -3.99 -9.76 -4.20
CA TYR A 12 -3.52 -9.70 -5.58
C TYR A 12 -3.59 -8.29 -6.21
N ILE A 13 -4.60 -7.49 -5.85
CA ILE A 13 -4.82 -6.15 -6.40
C ILE A 13 -4.03 -5.05 -5.66
N ALA A 14 -3.52 -5.32 -4.46
CA ALA A 14 -2.87 -4.32 -3.61
C ALA A 14 -1.72 -3.58 -4.29
N PRO A 15 -0.82 -4.22 -5.07
CA PRO A 15 0.26 -3.52 -5.76
C PRO A 15 -0.21 -2.41 -6.70
N ARG A 16 -1.39 -2.55 -7.32
CA ARG A 16 -1.97 -1.50 -8.19
C ARG A 16 -2.41 -0.29 -7.39
N HIS A 17 -2.93 -0.49 -6.17
CA HIS A 17 -3.29 0.60 -5.26
C HIS A 17 -2.04 1.29 -4.68
N LEU A 18 -1.00 0.53 -4.31
CA LEU A 18 0.29 1.08 -3.88
C LEU A 18 0.89 1.98 -4.96
N GLN A 19 0.92 1.49 -6.21
CA GLN A 19 1.39 2.26 -7.37
C GLN A 19 0.57 3.53 -7.59
N ALA A 20 -0.77 3.47 -7.48
CA ALA A 20 -1.63 4.64 -7.65
C ALA A 20 -1.38 5.71 -6.58
N ILE A 21 -1.21 5.31 -5.31
CA ILE A 21 -0.90 6.24 -4.22
C ILE A 21 0.46 6.90 -4.43
N GLN A 22 1.49 6.12 -4.78
CA GLN A 22 2.84 6.62 -5.06
C GLN A 22 2.86 7.57 -6.28
N ALA A 23 2.27 7.15 -7.41
CA ALA A 23 2.27 7.92 -8.66
C ALA A 23 1.50 9.24 -8.55
N THR A 24 0.56 9.35 -7.61
CA THR A 24 -0.21 10.58 -7.37
C THR A 24 0.42 11.47 -6.30
N GLY A 25 1.62 11.14 -5.80
CA GLY A 25 2.33 11.93 -4.80
C GLY A 25 1.61 11.98 -3.44
N ASN A 26 0.93 10.90 -3.09
CA ASN A 26 0.26 10.75 -1.80
C ASN A 26 1.03 9.78 -0.90
N GLN A 27 0.66 9.72 0.39
CA GLN A 27 1.33 8.88 1.36
C GLN A 27 0.41 7.79 1.89
N LEU A 28 0.91 6.56 1.93
CA LEU A 28 0.31 5.46 2.67
C LEU A 28 0.89 5.45 4.08
N ILE A 29 0.05 5.70 5.10
CA ILE A 29 0.51 5.83 6.50
C ILE A 29 0.17 4.62 7.36
N ALA A 30 -0.73 3.75 6.89
CA ALA A 30 -1.14 2.55 7.58
C ALA A 30 -1.58 1.50 6.57
N ALA A 31 -1.32 0.24 6.85
CA ALA A 31 -1.89 -0.87 6.11
C ALA A 31 -2.21 -2.03 7.06
N VAL A 32 -3.24 -2.80 6.72
CA VAL A 32 -3.65 -3.97 7.50
C VAL A 32 -4.09 -5.10 6.59
N ASP A 33 -3.69 -6.31 6.95
CA ASP A 33 -4.13 -7.55 6.34
C ASP A 33 -4.03 -8.66 7.39
N PRO A 34 -5.00 -9.61 7.46
CA PRO A 34 -4.85 -10.79 8.30
C PRO A 34 -3.63 -11.67 7.95
N ASN A 35 -3.17 -11.60 6.70
CA ASN A 35 -1.98 -12.30 6.21
C ASN A 35 -0.76 -11.36 6.25
N ASP A 36 0.38 -11.85 6.74
CA ASP A 36 1.62 -11.10 6.93
C ASP A 36 2.56 -11.09 5.71
N SER A 37 2.17 -11.71 4.59
CA SER A 37 2.90 -11.70 3.33
C SER A 37 2.78 -10.36 2.60
N VAL A 38 3.30 -9.29 3.22
CA VAL A 38 3.08 -7.89 2.82
C VAL A 38 4.34 -7.14 2.39
N GLY A 39 5.48 -7.83 2.24
CA GLY A 39 6.77 -7.21 1.91
C GLY A 39 6.83 -6.43 0.59
N ILE A 40 5.80 -6.55 -0.26
CA ILE A 40 5.66 -5.72 -1.46
C ILE A 40 5.56 -4.22 -1.14
N ILE A 41 5.08 -3.84 0.06
CA ILE A 41 4.94 -2.44 0.47
C ILE A 41 6.27 -1.67 0.44
N ASP A 42 7.38 -2.33 0.79
CA ASP A 42 8.72 -1.73 0.87
C ASP A 42 9.25 -1.30 -0.52
N SER A 43 8.71 -1.89 -1.60
CA SER A 43 9.04 -1.48 -2.97
C SER A 43 8.39 -0.14 -3.37
N PHE A 44 7.40 0.34 -2.61
CA PHE A 44 6.65 1.56 -2.92
C PHE A 44 6.84 2.66 -1.86
N PHE A 45 6.96 2.29 -0.58
CA PHE A 45 7.02 3.20 0.56
C PHE A 45 8.10 2.74 1.55
N PRO A 46 9.40 3.04 1.28
CA PRO A 46 10.51 2.73 2.17
C PRO A 46 10.54 3.62 3.42
#